data_AF-A0A1G8QHL8-F1
#
_entry.id   AF-A0A1G8QHL8-F1
#
_cell.length_a   1.000
_cell.length_b   1.000
_cell.length_c   1.000
_cell.angle_alpha   90.00
_cell.angle_beta   90.00
_cell.angle_gamma   90.00
#
_symmetry.space_group_name_H-M   'P 1'
#
loop_
_entity.id
_entity.type
_entity.pdbx_description
1 polymer ?
#
loop_
_entity_poly.entity_id
_entity_poly.type
_entity_poly.pdbx_seq_one_letter_code
_entity_poly.pdbx_strand_id
1 'polypeptide(L)'
;MKKKMTAAITVSVLVTGISFSSAQAAPVVEVQRGDTLWGIANTYDTSVDRLFQLNDLNSTLIVPNQTLNVQDSEEDSEEHSEEHVVEEGDTLWQIGADNNVSVEQLKEWNDLSSDLILIGQRLLIQEPGDVGSSEEASEQAEEEETQQQETEQAEQDEQEQQEAEQTEQENQEPQEDEQAEQEEQQQQVAEQDEQGEQQQQEAEQDEQEEQQQQEAEQTEQEEQQQ
;
A
#
# COMPACT_ATOMS: atom_id res chain seq x y z
N MET A 1 -59.95 2.88 34.21
CA MET A 1 -59.64 4.17 34.85
C MET A 1 -58.28 4.62 34.34
N LYS A 2 -58.19 5.73 33.61
CA LYS A 2 -56.92 6.26 33.08
C LYS A 2 -56.47 7.38 34.00
N LYS A 3 -55.35 7.23 34.71
CA LYS A 3 -54.78 8.30 35.53
C LYS A 3 -53.84 9.12 34.65
N LYS A 4 -54.10 10.43 34.55
CA LYS A 4 -53.20 11.41 33.95
C LYS A 4 -52.49 12.12 35.09
N MET A 5 -51.16 12.09 35.13
CA MET A 5 -50.35 12.93 36.04
C MET A 5 -49.78 14.08 35.23
N THR A 6 -50.30 15.28 35.48
CA THR A 6 -49.63 16.54 35.15
C THR A 6 -48.72 16.89 36.32
N ALA A 7 -47.41 16.91 36.10
CA ALA A 7 -46.45 17.55 36.99
C ALA A 7 -46.13 18.93 36.41
N ALA A 8 -46.55 19.98 37.11
CA ALA A 8 -46.11 21.34 36.86
C ALA A 8 -45.04 21.67 37.90
N ILE A 9 -43.85 22.06 37.47
CA ILE A 9 -42.83 22.65 38.33
C ILE A 9 -42.57 24.06 37.80
N THR A 10 -43.17 25.05 38.45
CA THR A 10 -42.80 26.46 38.27
C THR A 10 -41.77 26.82 39.33
N VAL A 11 -40.55 27.14 38.90
CA VAL A 11 -39.51 27.67 39.78
C VAL A 11 -39.15 29.06 39.28
N SER A 12 -39.59 30.08 40.01
CA SER A 12 -39.17 31.47 39.80
C SER A 12 -38.01 31.78 40.75
N VAL A 13 -36.80 31.95 40.22
CA VAL A 13 -35.63 32.38 41.01
C VAL A 13 -35.05 33.65 40.40
N LEU A 14 -35.03 34.73 41.18
CA LEU A 14 -34.23 35.93 40.93
C LEU A 14 -32.83 35.67 41.46
N VAL A 15 -31.85 35.38 40.60
CA VAL A 15 -30.44 35.24 40.96
C VAL A 15 -29.64 36.42 40.42
N THR A 16 -29.09 37.22 41.33
CA THR A 16 -27.97 38.13 41.08
C THR A 16 -26.65 37.36 41.09
N GLY A 17 -26.09 37.13 39.91
CA GLY A 17 -24.65 37.18 39.58
C GLY A 17 -23.63 36.52 40.50
N ILE A 18 -23.77 35.21 40.76
CA ILE A 18 -22.64 34.35 41.14
C ILE A 18 -22.63 33.22 40.11
N SER A 19 -21.62 33.19 39.26
CA SER A 19 -21.39 32.07 38.34
C SER A 19 -20.97 30.87 39.19
N PHE A 20 -21.90 29.98 39.49
CA PHE A 20 -21.56 28.66 39.98
C PHE A 20 -21.15 27.83 38.76
N SER A 21 -19.87 27.51 38.64
CA SER A 21 -19.44 26.40 37.78
C SER A 21 -20.03 25.13 38.41
N SER A 22 -21.10 24.60 37.83
CA SER A 22 -21.59 23.29 38.20
C SER A 22 -20.66 22.26 37.58
N ALA A 23 -19.89 21.53 38.41
CA ALA A 23 -19.33 20.26 37.98
C ALA A 23 -20.49 19.39 37.48
N GLN A 24 -20.52 19.12 36.18
CA GLN A 24 -21.58 18.34 35.56
C GLN A 24 -21.21 16.88 35.81
N ALA A 25 -21.91 16.22 36.74
CA ALA A 25 -21.73 14.78 36.97
C ALA A 25 -21.95 14.03 35.65
N ALA A 26 -21.12 13.01 35.40
CA ALA A 26 -21.21 12.18 34.20
C ALA A 26 -22.66 11.71 33.95
N PRO A 27 -23.14 11.74 32.69
CA PRO A 27 -24.47 11.26 32.36
C PRO A 27 -24.61 9.76 32.70
N VAL A 28 -25.63 9.43 33.49
CA VAL A 28 -26.01 8.06 33.86
C VAL A 28 -27.36 7.72 33.21
N VAL A 29 -27.43 6.57 32.56
CA VAL A 29 -28.59 6.10 31.79
C VAL A 29 -29.14 4.83 32.41
N GLU A 30 -30.46 4.76 32.58
CA GLU A 30 -31.14 3.55 33.02
C GLU A 30 -31.64 2.74 31.82
N VAL A 31 -31.15 1.52 31.67
CA VAL A 31 -31.49 0.58 30.59
C VAL A 31 -32.97 0.24 30.62
N GLN A 32 -33.64 0.44 29.49
CA GLN A 32 -35.04 0.13 29.28
C GLN A 32 -35.24 -1.20 28.56
N ARG A 33 -36.50 -1.68 28.54
CA ARG A 33 -36.83 -2.90 27.83
C ARG A 33 -36.70 -2.69 26.31
N GLY A 34 -35.75 -3.38 25.71
CA GLY A 34 -35.49 -3.33 24.27
C GLY A 34 -34.20 -2.61 23.91
N ASP A 35 -33.53 -2.00 24.89
CA ASP A 35 -32.23 -1.37 24.69
C ASP A 35 -31.14 -2.40 24.40
N THR A 36 -30.14 -1.97 23.65
CA THR A 36 -28.91 -2.70 23.37
C THR A 36 -27.72 -1.80 23.68
N LEU A 37 -26.56 -2.39 24.04
CA LEU A 37 -25.35 -1.60 24.27
C LEU A 37 -24.99 -0.74 23.06
N TRP A 38 -25.11 -1.29 21.85
CA TRP A 38 -24.88 -0.56 20.61
C TRP A 38 -25.83 0.64 20.45
N GLY A 39 -27.12 0.46 20.71
CA GLY A 39 -28.09 1.55 20.60
C GLY A 39 -27.84 2.65 21.62
N ILE A 40 -27.40 2.29 22.83
CA ILE A 40 -27.00 3.25 23.85
C ILE A 40 -25.71 3.95 23.41
N ALA A 41 -24.69 3.22 23.00
CA ALA A 41 -23.41 3.76 22.54
C ALA A 41 -23.60 4.83 21.45
N ASN A 42 -24.38 4.49 20.40
CA ASN A 42 -24.73 5.41 19.32
C ASN A 42 -25.56 6.61 19.80
N THR A 43 -26.39 6.46 20.83
CA THR A 43 -27.22 7.57 21.33
C THR A 43 -26.38 8.61 22.08
N TYR A 44 -25.27 8.18 22.68
CA TYR A 44 -24.42 9.00 23.53
C TYR A 44 -23.05 9.30 22.90
N ASP A 45 -22.92 9.05 21.59
CA ASP A 45 -21.71 9.27 20.79
C ASP A 45 -20.45 8.63 21.43
N THR A 46 -20.58 7.36 21.83
CA THR A 46 -19.49 6.54 22.41
C THR A 46 -19.46 5.15 21.77
N SER A 47 -18.48 4.31 22.12
CA SER A 47 -18.34 2.95 21.62
C SER A 47 -18.89 1.89 22.59
N VAL A 48 -19.20 0.70 22.07
CA VAL A 48 -19.61 -0.45 22.91
C VAL A 48 -18.47 -0.82 23.86
N ASP A 49 -17.24 -0.87 23.35
CA ASP A 49 -16.04 -1.15 24.15
C ASP A 49 -15.85 -0.12 25.28
N ARG A 50 -16.10 1.17 25.02
CA ARG A 50 -16.06 2.18 26.07
C ARG A 50 -17.12 1.94 27.13
N LEU A 51 -18.35 1.62 26.74
CA LEU A 51 -19.40 1.27 27.71
C LEU A 51 -19.05 0.03 28.54
N PHE A 52 -18.32 -0.93 27.96
CA PHE A 52 -17.83 -2.09 28.69
C PHE A 52 -16.85 -1.68 29.78
N GLN A 53 -15.82 -0.92 29.41
CA GLN A 53 -14.77 -0.48 30.33
C GLN A 53 -15.34 0.42 31.43
N LEU A 54 -16.14 1.43 31.06
CA LEU A 54 -16.69 2.43 31.97
C LEU A 54 -17.68 1.85 33.01
N ASN A 55 -18.22 0.66 32.73
CA ASN A 55 -19.22 0.01 33.58
C ASN A 55 -18.77 -1.37 34.09
N ASP A 56 -17.48 -1.71 33.93
CA ASP A 56 -16.91 -3.01 34.31
C ASP A 56 -17.73 -4.21 33.78
N LEU A 57 -18.29 -4.08 32.57
CA LEU A 57 -19.11 -5.12 31.98
C LEU A 57 -18.22 -6.29 31.53
N ASN A 58 -18.70 -7.50 31.75
CA ASN A 58 -18.02 -8.72 31.32
C ASN A 58 -18.75 -9.40 30.14
N SER A 59 -19.82 -8.77 29.62
CA SER A 59 -20.67 -9.31 28.55
C SER A 59 -21.51 -8.21 27.92
N THR A 60 -21.96 -8.43 26.69
CA THR A 60 -22.86 -7.53 25.95
C THR A 60 -24.29 -7.53 26.49
N LEU A 61 -24.61 -8.44 27.41
CA LEU A 61 -25.95 -8.59 27.97
C LEU A 61 -26.21 -7.51 29.03
N ILE A 62 -27.13 -6.60 28.70
CA ILE A 62 -27.70 -5.62 29.63
C ILE A 62 -29.14 -5.98 30.00
N VAL A 63 -29.58 -5.58 31.19
CA VAL A 63 -30.93 -5.88 31.70
C VAL A 63 -31.71 -4.62 32.06
N PRO A 64 -33.05 -4.63 31.98
CA PRO A 64 -33.84 -3.46 32.37
C PRO A 64 -33.59 -3.01 33.81
N ASN A 65 -33.58 -1.69 34.02
CA ASN A 65 -33.23 -0.99 35.26
C ASN A 65 -31.74 -1.09 35.66
N GLN A 66 -30.86 -1.58 34.79
CA GLN A 66 -29.42 -1.44 34.96
C GLN A 66 -29.02 0.00 34.66
N THR A 67 -28.18 0.60 35.50
CA THR A 67 -27.62 1.93 35.25
C THR A 67 -26.27 1.80 34.54
N LEU A 68 -26.09 2.56 33.46
CA LEU A 68 -24.83 2.67 32.73
C LEU A 68 -24.33 4.11 32.76
N ASN A 69 -23.07 4.29 33.13
CA ASN A 69 -22.28 5.47 32.83
C ASN A 69 -22.00 5.46 31.32
N VAL A 70 -22.27 6.56 30.63
CA VAL A 70 -22.12 6.62 29.15
C VAL A 70 -21.08 7.62 28.68
N GLN A 71 -20.56 8.45 29.58
CA GLN A 71 -19.46 9.37 29.30
C GLN A 71 -18.60 9.51 30.55
N ASP A 72 -17.36 9.92 30.36
CA ASP A 72 -16.42 10.14 31.44
C ASP A 72 -16.82 11.34 32.30
N SER A 73 -16.58 11.21 33.60
CA SER A 73 -16.62 12.35 34.49
C SER A 73 -15.39 13.20 34.17
N GLU A 74 -15.57 14.49 33.88
CA GLU A 74 -14.44 15.42 33.61
C GLU A 74 -13.44 15.50 34.79
N GLU A 75 -13.80 14.97 35.96
CA GLU A 75 -12.93 14.83 37.14
C GLU A 75 -12.10 13.52 37.17
N ASP A 76 -12.41 12.54 36.30
CA ASP A 76 -11.72 11.24 36.16
C ASP A 76 -10.98 11.12 34.80
N SER A 77 -10.72 12.22 34.10
CA SER A 77 -9.63 12.26 33.11
C SER A 77 -8.27 12.27 33.84
N GLU A 78 -7.99 11.24 34.64
CA GLU A 78 -6.62 10.81 34.80
C GLU A 78 -6.22 10.24 33.43
N GLU A 79 -5.26 10.87 32.77
CA GLU A 79 -4.60 10.29 31.60
C GLU A 79 -4.09 8.91 32.02
N HIS A 80 -4.82 7.86 31.63
CA HIS A 80 -4.37 6.49 31.74
C HIS A 80 -3.21 6.33 30.76
N SER A 81 -2.04 6.78 31.19
CA SER A 81 -0.78 6.63 30.51
C SER A 81 0.01 5.55 31.24
N GLU A 82 0.28 4.46 30.53
CA GLU A 82 1.13 3.38 30.98
C GLU A 82 2.54 3.57 30.42
N GLU A 83 3.57 3.23 31.20
CA GLU A 83 4.95 3.28 30.75
C GLU A 83 5.47 1.85 30.48
N HIS A 84 5.75 1.54 29.23
CA HIS A 84 6.34 0.26 28.82
C HIS A 84 7.86 0.37 28.73
N VAL A 85 8.59 -0.60 29.29
CA VAL A 85 10.05 -0.69 29.14
C VAL A 85 10.36 -1.73 28.09
N VAL A 86 10.94 -1.30 26.97
CA VAL A 86 11.26 -2.14 25.82
C VAL A 86 12.18 -3.30 26.23
N GLU A 87 11.75 -4.53 25.97
CA GLU A 87 12.50 -5.76 26.24
C GLU A 87 13.16 -6.33 24.97
N GLU A 88 13.96 -7.39 25.13
CA GLU A 88 14.59 -8.06 23.99
C GLU A 88 13.53 -8.72 23.10
N GLY A 89 13.42 -8.26 21.86
CA GLY A 89 12.48 -8.80 20.86
C GLY A 89 11.24 -7.94 20.63
N ASP A 90 11.05 -6.88 21.41
CA ASP A 90 9.95 -5.94 21.23
C ASP A 90 10.03 -5.16 19.92
N THR A 91 8.86 -4.89 19.36
CA THR A 91 8.68 -4.00 18.20
C THR A 91 7.53 -3.05 18.46
N LEU A 92 7.56 -1.84 17.87
CA LEU A 92 6.45 -0.88 18.00
C LEU A 92 5.10 -1.47 17.54
N TRP A 93 5.13 -2.35 16.54
CA TRP A 93 3.94 -3.02 16.04
C TRP A 93 3.31 -3.94 17.09
N GLN A 94 4.11 -4.78 17.75
CA GLN A 94 3.61 -5.67 18.80
C GLN A 94 3.11 -4.89 20.00
N ILE A 95 3.88 -3.88 20.45
CA ILE A 95 3.49 -3.02 21.57
C ILE A 95 2.17 -2.30 21.26
N GLY A 96 2.01 -1.78 20.04
CA GLY A 96 0.77 -1.11 19.62
C GLY A 96 -0.41 -2.06 19.56
N ALA A 97 -0.23 -3.25 18.97
CA ALA A 97 -1.27 -4.26 18.89
C ALA A 97 -1.73 -4.73 20.27
N ASP A 98 -0.81 -4.96 21.20
CA ASP A 98 -1.12 -5.41 22.56
C ASP A 98 -1.87 -4.34 23.38
N ASN A 99 -1.66 -3.06 23.05
CA ASN A 99 -2.29 -1.92 23.72
C ASN A 99 -3.42 -1.28 22.90
N ASN A 100 -3.82 -1.88 21.78
CA ASN A 100 -4.87 -1.40 20.89
C ASN A 100 -4.65 0.06 20.40
N VAL A 101 -3.40 0.42 20.09
CA VAL A 101 -2.98 1.73 19.59
C VAL A 101 -2.16 1.56 18.31
N SER A 102 -2.20 2.55 17.42
CA SER A 102 -1.42 2.48 16.18
C SER A 102 0.06 2.79 16.43
N VAL A 103 0.92 2.31 15.53
CA VAL A 103 2.35 2.64 15.55
C VAL A 103 2.56 4.15 15.41
N GLU A 104 1.73 4.83 14.61
CA GLU A 104 1.76 6.29 14.43
C GLU A 104 1.50 7.01 15.76
N GLN A 105 0.46 6.60 16.49
CA GLN A 105 0.11 7.16 17.80
C GLN A 105 1.22 6.94 18.82
N LEU A 106 1.76 5.72 18.88
CA LEU A 106 2.91 5.39 19.73
C LEU A 106 4.13 6.27 19.42
N LYS A 107 4.41 6.53 18.15
CA LYS A 107 5.53 7.38 17.73
C LYS A 107 5.28 8.83 18.09
N GLU A 108 4.06 9.32 17.92
CA GLU A 108 3.66 10.69 18.28
C GLU A 108 3.81 10.94 19.78
N TRP A 109 3.33 10.02 20.62
CA TRP A 109 3.43 10.15 22.09
C TRP A 109 4.86 10.09 22.62
N ASN A 110 5.76 9.48 21.87
CA ASN A 110 7.15 9.24 22.27
C ASN A 110 8.17 10.04 21.45
N ASP A 111 7.72 11.00 20.65
CA ASP A 111 8.55 11.82 19.76
C ASP A 111 9.51 10.98 18.87
N LEU A 112 9.06 9.81 18.42
CA LEU A 112 9.88 8.89 17.62
C LEU A 112 9.77 9.22 16.12
N SER A 113 10.91 9.44 15.47
CA SER A 113 10.99 9.69 14.03
C SER A 113 11.12 8.41 13.19
N SER A 114 11.34 7.26 13.82
CA SER A 114 11.56 5.97 13.16
C SER A 114 11.04 4.83 14.00
N ASP A 115 10.96 3.64 13.40
CA ASP A 115 10.45 2.45 14.10
C ASP A 115 11.52 1.74 14.94
N LEU A 116 12.74 2.29 14.99
CA LEU A 116 13.84 1.77 15.79
C LEU A 116 13.64 2.12 17.27
N ILE A 117 13.48 1.08 18.10
CA ILE A 117 13.43 1.16 19.55
C ILE A 117 14.60 0.38 20.17
N LEU A 118 15.07 0.83 21.33
CA LEU A 118 16.22 0.24 22.03
C LEU A 118 15.78 -0.49 23.30
N ILE A 119 16.42 -1.61 23.61
CA ILE A 119 16.18 -2.35 24.84
C ILE A 119 16.44 -1.43 26.05
N GLY A 120 15.48 -1.38 26.98
CA GLY A 120 15.47 -0.52 28.15
C GLY A 120 14.93 0.89 27.90
N GLN A 121 14.53 1.22 26.67
CA GLN A 121 13.81 2.46 26.36
C GLN A 121 12.43 2.45 27.04
N ARG A 122 12.03 3.60 27.57
CA ARG A 122 10.69 3.80 28.14
C ARG A 122 9.79 4.40 27.08
N LEU A 123 8.63 3.80 26.87
CA LEU A 123 7.61 4.26 25.95
C LEU A 123 6.36 4.61 26.74
N LEU A 124 5.87 5.83 26.54
CA LEU A 124 4.58 6.30 27.01
C LEU A 124 3.48 5.74 26.10
N ILE A 125 2.54 5.01 26.68
CA ILE A 125 1.38 4.45 26.01
C ILE A 125 0.18 5.13 26.63
N GLN A 126 -0.49 5.99 25.87
CA GLN A 126 -1.76 6.54 26.31
C GLN A 126 -2.84 5.53 25.94
N GLU A 127 -3.70 5.17 26.89
CA GLU A 127 -4.96 4.53 26.52
C GLU A 127 -5.66 5.50 25.57
N PRO A 128 -6.12 5.02 24.40
CA PRO A 128 -6.86 5.87 23.50
C PRO A 128 -8.10 6.35 24.26
N GLY A 129 -8.09 7.62 24.68
CA GLY A 129 -9.32 8.32 24.97
C GLY A 129 -10.15 8.19 23.70
N ASP A 130 -11.27 7.48 23.80
CA ASP A 130 -12.20 7.15 22.71
C ASP A 130 -12.77 8.47 22.15
N VAL A 131 -11.95 9.23 21.41
CA VAL A 131 -12.44 10.01 20.29
C VAL A 131 -12.94 8.96 19.35
N GLY A 132 -14.26 8.82 19.36
CA GLY A 132 -14.99 7.67 18.85
C GLY A 132 -14.34 7.12 17.60
N SER A 133 -14.29 5.79 17.57
CA SER A 133 -14.41 5.00 16.36
C SER A 133 -15.08 5.84 15.29
N SER A 134 -14.27 6.48 14.44
CA SER A 134 -14.72 7.17 13.25
C SER A 134 -15.03 6.06 12.27
N GLU A 135 -16.11 5.34 12.55
CA GLU A 135 -16.84 4.51 11.60
C GLU A 135 -17.49 5.38 10.50
N GLU A 136 -17.30 6.70 10.51
CA GLU A 136 -17.43 7.55 9.31
C GLU A 136 -16.17 7.57 8.42
N ALA A 137 -15.25 6.62 8.62
CA ALA A 137 -14.24 6.21 7.65
C ALA A 137 -14.41 4.73 7.25
N SER A 138 -15.65 4.21 7.28
CA SER A 138 -15.97 2.85 6.80
C SER A 138 -17.08 2.79 5.73
N GLU A 139 -17.69 3.93 5.34
CA GLU A 139 -18.61 3.99 4.17
C GLU A 139 -18.07 4.86 3.02
N GLN A 140 -16.88 5.45 3.20
CA GLN A 140 -16.09 6.04 2.11
C GLN A 140 -14.70 5.39 1.95
N ALA A 141 -14.38 4.40 2.79
CA ALA A 141 -13.17 3.57 2.67
C ALA A 141 -13.40 2.25 1.91
N GLU A 142 -14.65 1.87 1.59
CA GLU A 142 -14.91 0.74 0.69
C GLU A 142 -14.70 1.11 -0.81
N GLU A 143 -14.70 2.41 -1.15
CA GLU A 143 -14.26 2.90 -2.47
C GLU A 143 -12.75 3.24 -2.54
N GLU A 144 -12.06 3.39 -1.40
CA GLU A 144 -10.60 3.64 -1.38
C GLU A 144 -9.74 2.40 -1.04
N GLU A 145 -10.24 1.38 -0.33
CA GLU A 145 -9.53 0.09 -0.23
C GLU A 145 -9.60 -0.70 -1.55
N THR A 146 -10.70 -0.56 -2.31
CA THR A 146 -10.74 -1.09 -3.67
C THR A 146 -9.76 -0.34 -4.57
N GLN A 147 -9.55 0.98 -4.37
CA GLN A 147 -8.58 1.74 -5.17
C GLN A 147 -7.13 1.52 -4.73
N GLN A 148 -6.82 1.31 -3.45
CA GLN A 148 -5.46 1.04 -2.96
C GLN A 148 -5.01 -0.40 -3.22
N GLN A 149 -5.89 -1.39 -3.11
CA GLN A 149 -5.58 -2.74 -3.61
C GLN A 149 -5.52 -2.78 -5.14
N GLU A 150 -6.31 -1.98 -5.87
CA GLU A 150 -6.20 -1.87 -7.32
C GLU A 150 -4.96 -1.05 -7.75
N THR A 151 -4.44 -0.12 -6.93
CA THR A 151 -3.15 0.56 -7.21
C THR A 151 -1.94 -0.26 -6.80
N GLU A 152 -1.95 -0.99 -5.68
CA GLU A 152 -0.84 -1.90 -5.34
C GLU A 152 -0.81 -3.12 -6.27
N GLN A 153 -1.98 -3.62 -6.70
CA GLN A 153 -2.05 -4.68 -7.71
C GLN A 153 -1.75 -4.14 -9.12
N ALA A 154 -2.10 -2.88 -9.46
CA ALA A 154 -1.66 -2.27 -10.72
C ALA A 154 -0.17 -1.89 -10.72
N GLU A 155 0.41 -1.51 -9.58
CA GLU A 155 1.86 -1.26 -9.44
C GLU A 155 2.65 -2.58 -9.43
N GLN A 156 2.09 -3.67 -8.88
CA GLN A 156 2.65 -5.02 -9.04
C GLN A 156 2.48 -5.56 -10.46
N ASP A 157 1.33 -5.34 -11.11
CA ASP A 157 1.13 -5.74 -12.52
C ASP A 157 1.97 -4.86 -13.47
N GLU A 158 2.22 -3.58 -13.15
CA GLU A 158 3.17 -2.72 -13.87
C GLU A 158 4.62 -3.10 -13.58
N GLN A 159 4.96 -3.53 -12.36
CA GLN A 159 6.30 -4.06 -12.05
C GLN A 159 6.54 -5.42 -12.70
N GLU A 160 5.56 -6.34 -12.70
CA GLU A 160 5.67 -7.61 -13.43
C GLU A 160 5.65 -7.39 -14.94
N GLN A 161 4.93 -6.39 -15.46
CA GLN A 161 5.01 -6.01 -16.88
C GLN A 161 6.34 -5.32 -17.22
N GLN A 162 6.88 -4.47 -16.37
CA GLN A 162 8.20 -3.85 -16.58
C GLN A 162 9.33 -4.88 -16.42
N GLU A 163 9.24 -5.80 -15.47
CA GLU A 163 10.19 -6.89 -15.30
C GLU A 163 10.05 -7.92 -16.42
N ALA A 164 8.84 -8.18 -16.93
CA ALA A 164 8.63 -9.00 -18.12
C ALA A 164 9.13 -8.30 -19.40
N GLU A 165 8.85 -7.02 -19.63
CA GLU A 165 9.38 -6.24 -20.76
C GLU A 165 10.90 -6.10 -20.68
N GLN A 166 11.46 -5.95 -19.48
CA GLN A 166 12.91 -5.91 -19.28
C GLN A 166 13.55 -7.28 -19.45
N THR A 167 12.88 -8.38 -19.07
CA THR A 167 13.33 -9.76 -19.33
C THR A 167 13.16 -10.14 -20.82
N GLU A 168 12.18 -9.56 -21.51
CA GLU A 168 11.98 -9.73 -22.96
C GLU A 168 13.00 -8.88 -23.74
N GLN A 169 13.29 -7.65 -23.32
CA GLN A 169 14.38 -6.83 -23.87
C GLN A 169 15.76 -7.43 -23.60
N GLU A 170 16.03 -7.91 -22.38
CA GLU A 170 17.32 -8.54 -22.03
C GLU A 170 17.52 -9.90 -22.73
N ASN A 171 16.44 -10.58 -23.15
CA ASN A 171 16.52 -11.76 -24.03
C ASN A 171 16.46 -11.43 -25.54
N GLN A 172 16.00 -10.24 -25.94
CA GLN A 172 16.00 -9.78 -27.33
C GLN A 172 17.34 -9.14 -27.73
N GLU A 173 18.01 -8.41 -26.84
CA GLU A 173 19.31 -7.77 -27.11
C GLU A 173 20.39 -8.79 -27.56
N PRO A 174 20.53 -9.97 -26.93
CA PRO A 174 21.43 -11.02 -27.41
C PRO A 174 21.01 -11.64 -28.75
N GLN A 175 19.70 -11.65 -29.06
CA GLN A 175 19.17 -12.26 -30.28
C GLN A 175 19.31 -11.34 -31.50
N GLU A 176 19.16 -10.02 -31.32
CA GLU A 176 19.41 -9.04 -32.38
C GLU A 176 20.91 -8.98 -32.74
N ASP A 177 21.80 -9.06 -31.75
CA ASP A 177 23.25 -9.12 -31.98
C ASP A 177 23.66 -10.42 -32.70
N GLU A 178 23.13 -11.59 -32.29
CA GLU A 178 23.39 -12.86 -32.99
C GLU A 178 22.81 -12.89 -34.40
N GLN A 179 21.66 -12.25 -34.64
CA GLN A 179 21.07 -12.17 -35.98
C GLN A 179 21.85 -11.19 -36.88
N ALA A 180 22.32 -10.06 -36.34
CA ALA A 180 23.16 -9.11 -37.05
C ALA A 180 24.51 -9.74 -37.44
N GLU A 181 25.16 -10.49 -36.53
CA GLU A 181 26.39 -11.22 -36.82
C GLU A 181 26.17 -12.31 -37.90
N GLN A 182 25.01 -12.97 -37.91
CA GLN A 182 24.68 -13.97 -38.95
C GLN A 182 24.38 -13.32 -40.31
N GLU A 183 23.76 -12.14 -40.35
CA GLU A 183 23.55 -11.40 -41.60
C GLU A 183 24.88 -10.86 -42.15
N GLU A 184 25.78 -10.36 -41.30
CA GLU A 184 27.10 -9.91 -41.73
C GLU A 184 27.95 -11.07 -42.29
N GLN A 185 27.91 -12.24 -41.64
CA GLN A 185 28.57 -13.44 -42.15
C GLN A 185 27.99 -13.90 -43.49
N GLN A 186 26.67 -13.84 -43.69
CA GLN A 186 26.05 -14.18 -44.98
C GLN A 186 26.43 -13.19 -46.09
N GLN A 187 26.53 -11.90 -45.78
CA GLN A 187 26.99 -10.89 -46.73
C GLN A 187 28.46 -11.13 -47.13
N GLN A 188 29.34 -11.45 -46.18
CA GLN A 188 30.74 -11.77 -46.49
C GLN A 188 30.90 -13.03 -47.36
N VAL A 189 30.06 -14.04 -47.15
CA VAL A 189 30.06 -15.24 -48.02
C VAL A 189 29.58 -14.90 -49.43
N ALA A 190 28.52 -14.10 -49.57
CA ALA A 190 28.02 -13.67 -50.87
C ALA A 190 29.06 -12.83 -51.64
N GLU A 191 29.78 -11.93 -50.96
CA GLU A 191 30.87 -11.15 -51.58
C GLU A 191 32.04 -12.04 -52.02
N GLN A 192 32.36 -13.09 -51.26
CA GLN A 192 33.41 -14.05 -51.64
C GLN A 192 33.01 -14.88 -52.86
N ASP A 193 31.73 -15.29 -52.95
CA ASP A 193 31.21 -16.00 -54.11
C ASP A 193 31.23 -15.11 -55.37
N GLU A 194 30.81 -13.84 -55.27
CA GLU A 194 30.90 -12.89 -56.39
C GLU A 194 32.35 -12.63 -56.84
N GLN A 195 33.29 -12.54 -55.89
CA GLN A 195 34.72 -12.41 -56.22
C GLN A 195 35.26 -13.67 -56.91
N GLY A 196 34.81 -14.86 -56.51
CA GLY A 196 35.16 -16.12 -57.16
C GLY A 196 34.65 -16.20 -58.60
N GLU A 197 33.42 -15.73 -58.85
CA GLU A 197 32.85 -15.65 -60.20
C GLU A 197 33.60 -14.65 -61.09
N GLN A 198 33.98 -13.48 -60.54
CA GLN A 198 34.77 -12.48 -61.27
C GLN A 198 36.15 -13.03 -61.66
N GLN A 199 36.83 -13.75 -60.76
CA GLN A 199 38.13 -14.36 -61.07
C GLN A 199 38.03 -15.45 -62.14
N GLN A 200 36.93 -16.22 -62.17
CA GLN A 200 36.69 -17.20 -63.23
C GLN A 200 36.47 -16.52 -64.58
N GLN A 201 35.70 -15.43 -64.62
CA GLN A 201 35.48 -14.67 -65.85
C GLN A 201 36.77 -14.02 -66.38
N GLU A 202 37.63 -13.53 -65.48
CA GLU A 202 38.94 -12.98 -65.85
C GLU A 202 39.86 -14.08 -66.42
N ALA A 203 39.91 -15.25 -65.78
CA ALA A 203 40.68 -16.39 -66.28
C ALA A 203 40.18 -16.90 -67.65
N GLU A 204 38.86 -16.92 -67.87
CA GLU A 204 38.28 -17.28 -69.17
C GLU A 204 38.61 -16.25 -70.27
N GLN A 205 38.68 -14.95 -69.92
CA GLN A 205 39.11 -13.91 -70.85
C GLN A 205 40.58 -14.06 -71.22
N ASP A 206 41.45 -14.29 -70.24
CA ASP A 206 42.88 -14.52 -70.47
C ASP A 206 43.12 -15.73 -71.39
N GLU A 207 42.38 -16.83 -71.19
CA GLU A 207 42.47 -18.02 -72.04
C GLU A 207 41.98 -17.73 -73.48
N GLN A 208 40.93 -16.91 -73.64
CA GLN A 208 40.46 -16.49 -74.96
C GLN A 208 41.46 -15.56 -75.67
N GLU A 209 42.12 -14.66 -74.94
CA GLU A 209 43.17 -13.81 -75.50
C GLU A 209 44.38 -14.63 -75.94
N GLU A 210 44.78 -15.64 -75.16
CA GLU A 210 45.87 -16.54 -75.54
C GLU A 210 45.52 -17.34 -76.81
N GLN A 211 44.30 -17.86 -76.91
CA GLN A 211 43.83 -18.55 -78.11
C GLN A 211 43.85 -17.64 -79.35
N GLN A 212 43.39 -16.39 -79.21
CA GLN A 212 43.42 -15.41 -80.30
C GLN A 212 44.85 -15.06 -80.74
N GLN A 213 45.79 -14.96 -79.79
CA GLN A 213 47.20 -14.74 -80.12
C GLN A 213 47.79 -15.94 -80.88
N GLN A 214 47.51 -17.16 -80.44
CA GLN A 214 47.96 -18.37 -81.13
C GLN A 214 47.36 -18.48 -82.55
N GLU A 215 46.09 -18.12 -82.73
CA GLU A 215 45.44 -18.10 -84.05
C GLU A 215 46.05 -17.02 -84.96
N ALA A 216 46.34 -15.83 -84.41
CA ALA A 216 47.02 -14.76 -85.15
C ALA A 216 48.44 -15.16 -85.58
N GLU A 217 49.21 -15.81 -84.69
CA GLU A 217 50.54 -16.33 -85.02
C GLU A 217 50.49 -17.44 -86.08
N GLN A 218 49.51 -18.34 -86.02
CA GLN A 218 49.29 -19.35 -87.05
C GLN A 218 48.93 -18.71 -88.39
N THR A 219 48.03 -17.73 -88.39
CA THR A 219 47.65 -16.99 -89.60
C THR A 219 48.87 -16.29 -90.23
N GLU A 220 49.71 -15.65 -89.41
CA GLU A 220 50.94 -15.01 -89.90
C GLU A 220 51.94 -16.03 -90.47
N GLN A 221 52.09 -17.20 -89.84
CA GLN A 221 52.93 -18.28 -90.36
C GLN A 221 52.41 -18.88 -91.67
N GLU A 222 51.09 -18.96 -91.85
CA GLU A 222 50.47 -19.41 -93.11
C GLU A 222 50.65 -18.38 -94.24
N GLU A 223 50.55 -17.08 -93.95
CA GLU A 223 50.82 -16.01 -94.92
C GLU A 223 52.28 -16.01 -95.38
N GLN A 224 53.24 -16.28 -94.49
CA GLN A 224 54.67 -16.35 -94.84
C GLN A 224 55.05 -17.57 -95.72
N GLN A 225 54.16 -18.56 -95.84
CA GLN A 225 54.39 -19.79 -96.63
C GLN A 225 53.77 -19.76 -98.04
N GLN A 226 53.06 -18.69 -98.40
CA GLN A 226 52.47 -18.47 -99.74
C GLN A 226 53.33 -17.55 -100.61
#